data_AF-A0A0J9ED75-F1
#
_entry.id   AF-A0A0J9ED75-F1
#
_cell.length_a   1.000
_cell.length_b   1.000
_cell.length_c   1.000
_cell.angle_alpha   90.00
_cell.angle_beta   90.00
_cell.angle_gamma   90.00
#
_symmetry.space_group_name_H-M   'P 1'
#
loop_
_entity.id
_entity.type
_entity.pdbx_description
1 polymer ?
#
loop_
_entity_poly.entity_id
_entity_poly.type
_entity_poly.pdbx_seq_one_letter_code
_entity_poly.pdbx_strand_id
1 'polypeptide(L)'
;MSLSSITYDLSASGGPKRITAEELTRLAVRAKSKVKATARGWSMLSQHEVLALAWFADLLLEDGELVTPPPAKPEPAVISNV
;
A
#
# COMPACT_ATOMS: atom_id res chain seq x y z
N MET A 1 -0.55 10.65 -23.30
CA MET A 1 -0.14 10.89 -21.89
C MET A 1 1.26 10.34 -21.73
N SER A 2 2.26 11.21 -21.56
CA SER A 2 3.62 10.76 -21.23
C SER A 2 3.54 10.20 -19.80
N LEU A 3 3.78 8.91 -19.64
CA LEU A 3 4.04 8.33 -18.32
C LEU A 3 5.40 8.89 -17.89
N SER A 4 5.40 10.13 -17.38
CA SER A 4 6.50 10.69 -16.60
C SER A 4 6.96 9.57 -15.67
N SER A 5 8.26 9.29 -15.65
CA SER A 5 8.85 8.17 -14.93
C SER A 5 8.60 8.32 -13.42
N ILE A 6 7.40 7.97 -12.95
CA ILE A 6 7.06 7.97 -11.54
C ILE A 6 7.98 6.91 -10.93
N THR A 7 8.87 7.41 -10.10
CA THR A 7 9.90 6.59 -9.45
C THR A 7 9.49 6.45 -8.01
N TYR A 8 9.22 5.22 -7.57
CA TYR A 8 8.84 4.89 -6.21
C TYR A 8 10.08 4.50 -5.41
N ASP A 9 10.10 4.79 -4.12
CA ASP A 9 11.17 4.38 -3.19
C ASP A 9 10.69 3.19 -2.36
N LEU A 10 11.34 2.04 -2.52
CA LEU A 10 11.07 0.82 -1.76
C LEU A 10 12.15 0.52 -0.71
N SER A 11 13.05 1.46 -0.42
CA SER A 11 14.16 1.27 0.50
C SER A 11 13.71 0.93 1.93
N ALA A 12 12.58 1.48 2.37
CA ALA A 12 11.96 1.15 3.66
C ALA A 12 11.57 -0.34 3.79
N SER A 13 11.44 -1.05 2.66
CA SER A 13 11.12 -2.48 2.59
C SER A 13 12.30 -3.32 2.12
N GLY A 14 13.53 -2.80 2.25
CA GLY A 14 14.75 -3.46 1.79
C GLY A 14 14.89 -3.55 0.26
N GLY A 15 14.12 -2.74 -0.48
CA GLY A 15 14.11 -2.68 -1.93
C GLY A 15 15.02 -1.60 -2.50
N PRO A 16 14.99 -1.43 -3.84
CA PRO A 16 15.72 -0.33 -4.48
C PRO A 16 15.15 1.02 -4.06
N LYS A 17 16.03 2.02 -3.97
CA LYS A 17 15.65 3.42 -3.71
C LYS A 17 14.79 4.04 -4.83
N ARG A 18 14.82 3.42 -6.01
CA ARG A 18 14.13 3.90 -7.21
C ARG A 18 13.62 2.69 -7.99
N ILE A 19 12.32 2.62 -8.18
CA ILE A 19 11.65 1.65 -9.05
C ILE A 19 10.61 2.38 -9.91
N THR A 20 10.57 2.07 -11.19
CA THR A 20 9.61 2.66 -12.14
C THR A 20 8.24 1.99 -12.05
N ALA A 21 7.20 2.69 -12.52
CA ALA A 21 5.87 2.11 -12.66
C ALA A 21 5.85 0.86 -13.57
N GLU A 22 6.68 0.81 -14.61
CA GLU A 22 6.81 -0.36 -15.48
C GLU A 22 7.38 -1.58 -14.72
N GLU A 23 8.44 -1.36 -13.93
CA GLU A 23 9.04 -2.41 -13.11
C GLU A 23 8.10 -2.90 -12.02
N LEU A 24 7.36 -2.01 -11.35
CA LEU A 24 6.32 -2.37 -10.40
C LEU A 24 5.23 -3.20 -11.05
N THR A 25 4.76 -2.80 -12.23
CA THR A 25 3.75 -3.57 -12.99
C THR A 25 4.26 -4.97 -13.31
N ARG A 26 5.51 -5.09 -13.78
CA ARG A 26 6.14 -6.37 -14.09
C ARG A 26 6.25 -7.27 -12.85
N LEU A 27 6.63 -6.70 -11.70
CA LEU A 27 6.66 -7.42 -10.42
C LEU A 27 5.26 -7.89 -10.00
N ALA A 28 4.25 -7.02 -10.12
CA ALA A 28 2.87 -7.35 -9.78
C ALA A 28 2.33 -8.51 -10.64
N VAL A 29 2.60 -8.51 -11.95
CA VAL A 29 2.20 -9.61 -12.86
C VAL A 29 2.87 -10.93 -12.48
N ARG A 30 4.15 -10.89 -12.13
CA ARG A 30 4.90 -12.08 -11.67
C ARG A 30 4.32 -12.60 -10.35
N ALA A 31 4.09 -11.71 -9.39
CA ALA A 31 3.50 -12.04 -8.09
C ALA A 31 2.10 -12.65 -8.25
N LYS A 32 1.25 -12.07 -9.10
CA LYS A 32 -0.08 -12.60 -9.45
C LYS A 32 0.02 -14.00 -10.04
N SER A 33 0.98 -14.23 -10.93
CA SER A 33 1.22 -15.56 -11.54
C SER A 33 1.61 -16.59 -10.48
N LYS A 34 2.49 -16.24 -9.52
CA LYS A 34 2.85 -17.11 -8.40
C LYS A 34 1.66 -17.45 -7.51
N VAL A 35 0.84 -16.44 -7.16
CA VAL A 35 -0.39 -16.62 -6.39
C VAL A 35 -1.34 -17.59 -7.09
N LYS A 36 -1.51 -17.46 -8.41
CA LYS A 36 -2.39 -18.35 -9.19
C LYS A 36 -1.83 -19.75 -9.39
N ALA A 37 -0.51 -19.92 -9.38
CA ALA A 37 0.13 -21.20 -9.67
C ALA A 37 -0.07 -22.24 -8.56
N THR A 38 -0.21 -21.81 -7.30
CA THR A 38 -0.30 -22.75 -6.16
C THR A 38 -1.21 -22.23 -5.06
N ALA A 39 -1.84 -23.14 -4.30
CA ALA A 39 -2.63 -22.79 -3.13
C ALA A 39 -1.82 -22.07 -2.02
N ARG A 40 -0.49 -22.22 -2.01
CA ARG A 40 0.42 -21.54 -1.07
C ARG A 40 1.07 -20.30 -1.67
N GLY A 41 0.68 -19.87 -2.87
CA GLY A 41 1.39 -18.83 -3.63
C GLY A 41 1.51 -17.50 -2.89
N TRP A 42 0.53 -17.15 -2.07
CA TRP A 42 0.58 -15.98 -1.18
C TRP A 42 1.71 -16.03 -0.15
N SER A 43 1.94 -17.19 0.48
CA SER A 43 2.98 -17.34 1.50
C SER A 43 4.41 -17.30 0.94
N MET A 44 4.55 -17.41 -0.38
CA MET A 44 5.84 -17.43 -1.08
C MET A 44 6.21 -16.08 -1.69
N LEU A 45 5.37 -15.06 -1.53
CA LEU A 45 5.65 -13.72 -2.04
C LEU A 45 6.69 -13.02 -1.16
N SER A 46 7.62 -12.30 -1.80
CA SER A 46 8.45 -11.34 -1.07
C SER A 46 7.66 -10.10 -0.68
N GLN A 47 8.19 -9.30 0.25
CA GLN A 47 7.60 -8.01 0.60
C GLN A 47 7.41 -7.10 -0.62
N HIS A 48 8.39 -7.06 -1.53
CA HIS A 48 8.29 -6.28 -2.77
C HIS A 48 7.18 -6.76 -3.70
N GLU A 49 6.95 -8.08 -3.77
CA GLU A 49 5.88 -8.64 -4.57
C GLU A 49 4.50 -8.30 -4.00
N VAL A 50 4.37 -8.29 -2.67
CA VAL A 50 3.14 -7.85 -1.99
C VAL A 50 2.90 -6.36 -2.24
N LEU A 51 3.93 -5.52 -2.09
CA LEU A 51 3.83 -4.08 -2.35
C LEU A 51 3.48 -3.77 -3.80
N ALA A 52 4.07 -4.49 -4.76
CA ALA A 52 3.74 -4.33 -6.17
C ALA A 52 2.28 -4.71 -6.46
N LEU A 53 1.76 -5.78 -5.84
CA LEU A 53 0.35 -6.15 -5.96
C LEU A 53 -0.58 -5.11 -5.34
N ALA A 54 -0.26 -4.59 -4.15
CA ALA A 54 -1.04 -3.56 -3.48
C ALA A 54 -1.07 -2.28 -4.31
N TRP A 55 0.09 -1.82 -4.77
CA TRP A 55 0.21 -0.67 -5.67
C TRP A 55 -0.59 -0.86 -6.96
N PHE A 56 -0.54 -2.05 -7.57
CA PHE A 56 -1.30 -2.31 -8.79
C PHE A 56 -2.82 -2.37 -8.54
N ALA A 57 -3.24 -2.87 -7.36
CA ALA A 57 -4.64 -2.90 -6.98
C ALA A 57 -5.20 -1.50 -6.72
N ASP A 58 -4.41 -0.63 -6.08
CA ASP A 58 -4.74 0.77 -5.79
C ASP A 58 -5.17 1.54 -7.05
N LEU A 59 -4.57 1.25 -8.21
CA LEU A 59 -4.96 1.85 -9.50
C LEU A 59 -6.39 1.52 -9.95
N LEU A 60 -7.00 0.47 -9.39
CA LEU A 60 -8.32 -0.05 -9.77
C LEU A 60 -9.35 0.13 -8.66
N LEU A 61 -8.92 0.44 -7.44
CA LEU A 61 -9.80 0.64 -6.32
C LEU A 61 -10.35 2.06 -6.36
N GLU A 62 -11.64 2.20 -6.09
CA GLU A 62 -12.24 3.49 -5.80
C GLU A 62 -12.08 3.77 -4.31
N ASP A 63 -11.78 5.02 -3.95
CA ASP A 63 -11.70 5.44 -2.55
C ASP A 63 -13.06 5.23 -1.87
N GLY A 64 -13.07 4.42 -0.81
CA GLY A 64 -14.24 4.27 0.04
C GLY A 64 -14.47 5.51 0.90
N GLU A 65 -15.70 5.71 1.38
CA GLU A 65 -15.99 6.76 2.35
C GLU A 65 -15.12 6.59 3.61
N LEU A 66 -14.36 7.63 3.93
CA LEU A 66 -13.62 7.69 5.19
C LEU A 66 -14.59 7.91 6.34
N VAL A 67 -14.73 6.91 7.21
CA VAL A 67 -15.46 7.08 8.47
C VAL A 67 -14.69 8.08 9.33
N THR A 68 -15.28 9.25 9.55
CA THR A 68 -14.70 10.24 10.47
C THR A 68 -14.66 9.66 11.88
N PRO A 69 -13.55 9.80 12.61
CA PRO A 69 -13.48 9.34 13.99
C PRO A 69 -14.55 10.07 14.82
N PRO A 70 -15.20 9.38 15.77
CA PRO A 70 -16.21 9.99 16.61
C PRO A 70 -15.60 11.20 17.34
N PRO A 71 -16.38 12.27 17.56
CA PRO A 71 -15.90 13.47 18.23
C PRO A 71 -15.31 13.09 19.60
N ALA A 72 -14.13 13.63 19.90
CA ALA A 72 -13.48 13.42 21.18
C ALA A 72 -14.44 13.81 22.32
N LYS A 73 -14.58 12.94 23.31
CA LYS A 73 -15.40 13.22 24.49
C LYS A 73 -14.80 14.44 25.19
N PRO A 74 -15.59 15.47 25.56
CA PRO A 74 -15.05 16.64 26.23
C PRO A 74 -14.37 16.20 27.54
N GLU A 75 -13.14 16.64 27.74
CA GLU A 75 -12.43 16.41 28.99
C GLU A 75 -13.22 17.02 30.15
N PRO A 76 -13.32 16.34 31.30
CA PRO A 76 -14.03 16.87 32.45
C PRO A 76 -13.38 18.18 32.89
N ALA A 77 -14.20 19.24 32.97
CA ALA A 77 -13.75 20.55 33.44
C ALA A 77 -13.16 20.40 34.85
N VAL A 78 -11.86 20.68 34.99
CA VAL A 78 -11.20 20.76 36.29
C VAL A 78 -11.73 22.02 36.98
N ILE A 79 -12.71 21.86 37.87
CA ILE A 79 -13.16 22.93 38.75
C ILE A 79 -12.06 23.12 39.81
N SER A 80 -11.24 24.16 39.63
CA SER A 80 -10.28 24.59 40.65
C SER A 80 -11.03 25.46 41.67
N ASN A 81 -11.30 24.91 42.86
CA ASN A 81 -11.75 25.73 43.99
C ASN A 81 -10.55 26.50 44.55
N VAL A 82 -10.63 27.82 44.48
CA VAL A 82 -9.74 28.78 45.17
C VAL A 82 -10.33 29.08 46.54
#